data_AF-A0A960KHX9-F1
#
_entry.id   AF-A0A960KHX9-F1
#
_cell.length_a   1.000
_cell.length_b   1.000
_cell.length_c   1.000
_cell.angle_alpha   90.00
_cell.angle_beta   90.00
_cell.angle_gamma   90.00
#
_symmetry.space_group_name_H-M   'P 1'
#
loop_
_entity.id
_entity.type
_entity.pdbx_description
1 polymer ?
#
loop_
_entity_poly.entity_id
_entity_poly.type
_entity_poly.pdbx_seq_one_letter_code
_entity_poly.pdbx_strand_id
1 'polypeptide(L)'
;MAAMDAGLIPKFVFFWGHRQRGRLRTGPWCFSQWWSSPFEESGYTYPTAEHFIMAQKAALFGDEPIWQQIMETEEPGHAKALVEASPHDRIWGIGMAASDPASLSPHLWRGDNLLGFVLMEVRALLRNGGDL
;
A
#
# COMPACT_ATOMS: atom_id res chain seq x y z
N MET A 1 -6.33 -10.42 24.72
CA MET A 1 -6.99 -11.74 24.69
C MET A 1 -7.90 -11.98 25.90
N ALA A 2 -7.53 -11.54 27.12
CA ALA A 2 -8.28 -11.75 28.37
C ALA A 2 -9.79 -11.43 28.39
N ALA A 3 -10.31 -10.52 27.54
CA ALA A 3 -11.74 -10.20 27.51
C ALA A 3 -12.58 -11.22 26.71
N MET A 4 -11.99 -11.87 25.70
CA MET A 4 -12.68 -12.89 24.89
C MET A 4 -12.75 -14.22 25.65
N ASP A 5 -11.73 -14.51 26.47
CA ASP A 5 -11.67 -15.67 27.36
C ASP A 5 -12.74 -15.62 28.48
N ALA A 6 -13.28 -14.44 28.78
CA ALA A 6 -14.31 -14.21 29.81
C ALA A 6 -15.75 -14.28 29.27
N GLY A 7 -15.96 -14.70 28.01
CA GLY A 7 -17.30 -14.82 27.41
C GLY A 7 -17.96 -13.48 27.04
N LEU A 8 -17.20 -12.37 27.07
CA LEU A 8 -17.70 -11.08 26.58
C LEU A 8 -17.68 -11.08 25.04
N ILE A 9 -18.85 -10.87 24.43
CA ILE A 9 -18.97 -10.71 22.98
C ILE A 9 -18.52 -9.28 22.62
N PRO A 10 -17.41 -9.09 21.88
CA PRO A 10 -16.96 -7.76 21.50
C PRO A 10 -17.95 -7.11 20.53
N LYS A 11 -18.12 -5.80 20.64
CA LYS A 11 -18.77 -5.02 19.59
C LYS A 11 -17.75 -4.75 18.49
N PHE A 12 -18.02 -5.26 17.29
CA PHE A 12 -17.17 -5.06 16.11
C PHE A 12 -17.64 -3.84 15.31
N VAL A 13 -16.69 -3.03 14.85
CA VAL A 13 -16.92 -1.98 13.85
C VAL A 13 -16.28 -2.44 12.55
N PHE A 14 -17.11 -2.77 11.58
CA PHE A 14 -16.66 -3.15 10.25
C PHE A 14 -16.41 -1.89 9.41
N PHE A 15 -15.26 -1.82 8.75
CA PHE A 15 -14.90 -0.72 7.87
C PHE A 15 -14.28 -1.23 6.57
N TRP A 16 -14.58 -0.58 5.46
CA TRP A 16 -13.98 -0.89 4.16
C TRP A 16 -13.98 0.35 3.25
N GLY A 17 -12.81 0.65 2.68
CA GLY A 17 -12.58 1.83 1.84
C GLY A 17 -12.41 3.14 2.62
N HIS A 18 -12.02 4.21 1.91
CA HIS A 18 -11.74 5.54 2.47
C HIS A 18 -12.66 6.65 1.93
N ARG A 19 -13.62 6.32 1.06
CA ARG A 19 -14.52 7.35 0.51
C ARG A 19 -15.65 7.60 1.49
N GLN A 20 -15.87 8.88 1.82
CA GLN A 20 -17.03 9.29 2.62
C GLN A 20 -18.32 8.83 1.93
N ARG A 21 -19.22 8.20 2.68
CA ARG A 21 -20.53 7.78 2.19
C ARG A 21 -21.63 8.49 2.99
N GLY A 22 -22.53 9.14 2.27
CA GLY A 22 -23.67 9.84 2.88
C GLY A 22 -23.30 11.18 3.51
N ARG A 23 -24.19 11.72 4.35
CA ARG A 23 -24.10 13.10 4.89
C ARG A 23 -23.32 13.22 6.20
N LEU A 24 -22.85 12.11 6.77
CA LEU A 24 -22.15 12.13 8.04
C LEU A 24 -20.72 12.65 7.88
N ARG A 25 -20.31 13.53 8.80
CA ARG A 25 -18.97 14.13 8.83
C ARG A 25 -17.88 13.11 9.19
N THR A 26 -18.19 12.10 9.98
CA THR A 26 -17.31 10.98 10.32
C THR A 26 -18.07 9.66 10.21
N GLY A 27 -17.36 8.58 9.94
CA GLY A 27 -17.92 7.25 9.80
C GLY A 27 -16.82 6.20 9.61
N PRO A 28 -17.16 4.91 9.46
CA PRO A 28 -16.18 3.82 9.48
C PRO A 28 -15.03 3.96 8.47
N TRP A 29 -15.23 4.68 7.37
CA TRP A 29 -14.18 4.98 6.38
C TRP A 29 -12.99 5.79 6.94
N CYS A 30 -13.15 6.51 8.06
CA CYS A 30 -12.05 7.24 8.69
C CYS A 30 -10.98 6.34 9.32
N PHE A 31 -11.30 5.05 9.50
CA PHE A 31 -10.34 4.05 9.97
C PHE A 31 -9.45 3.49 8.84
N SER A 32 -9.69 3.88 7.58
CA SER A 32 -8.82 3.49 6.48
C SER A 32 -7.49 4.26 6.51
N GLN A 33 -6.37 3.56 6.29
CA GLN A 33 -5.05 4.18 6.13
C GLN A 33 -4.97 5.19 4.96
N TRP A 34 -5.92 5.10 4.04
CA TRP A 34 -6.09 5.98 2.87
C TRP A 34 -6.97 7.21 3.17
N TRP A 35 -7.55 7.30 4.36
CA TRP A 35 -8.36 8.43 4.77
C TRP A 35 -7.47 9.66 5.01
N SER A 36 -7.91 10.82 4.48
CA SER A 36 -7.26 12.10 4.73
C SER A 36 -7.50 12.50 6.19
N SER A 37 -6.47 12.28 7.01
CA SER A 37 -6.41 12.68 8.40
C SER A 37 -4.96 13.07 8.70
N PRO A 38 -4.56 14.30 8.33
CA PRO A 38 -3.18 14.73 8.47
C PRO A 38 -2.69 14.62 9.92
N PHE A 39 -1.46 14.16 10.08
CA PHE A 39 -0.79 14.11 11.38
C PHE A 39 0.69 14.42 11.23
N GLU A 40 1.32 14.81 12.34
CA GLU A 40 2.73 15.14 12.38
C GLU A 40 3.53 14.04 13.08
N GLU A 41 4.66 13.66 12.49
CA GLU A 41 5.60 12.71 13.07
C GLU A 41 7.03 13.15 12.69
N SER A 42 7.93 13.21 13.68
CA SER A 42 9.34 13.58 13.47
C SER A 42 9.57 14.90 12.69
N GLY A 43 8.65 15.86 12.82
CA GLY A 43 8.73 17.18 12.16
C GLY A 43 8.15 17.24 10.74
N TYR A 44 7.59 16.13 10.24
CA TYR A 44 6.93 16.06 8.94
C TYR A 44 5.43 15.87 9.11
N THR A 45 4.66 16.58 8.28
CA THR A 45 3.21 16.38 8.20
C THR A 45 2.89 15.37 7.11
N TYR A 46 2.22 14.28 7.49
CA TYR A 46 1.78 13.23 6.57
C TYR A 46 0.29 13.38 6.30
N PRO A 47 -0.14 13.52 5.02
CA PRO A 47 -1.56 13.69 4.70
C PRO A 47 -2.44 12.49 5.08
N THR A 48 -1.86 11.29 5.04
CA THR A 48 -2.50 10.03 5.42
C THR A 48 -1.50 9.08 6.07
N ALA A 49 -1.99 8.04 6.74
CA ALA A 49 -1.14 6.99 7.29
C ALA A 49 -0.36 6.23 6.21
N GLU A 50 -0.92 6.09 5.00
CA GLU A 50 -0.20 5.46 3.87
C GLU A 50 1.05 6.25 3.46
N HIS A 51 0.98 7.59 3.45
CA HIS A 51 2.15 8.43 3.15
C HIS A 51 3.26 8.19 4.16
N PHE A 52 2.92 8.16 5.46
CA PHE A 52 3.88 7.85 6.50
C PHE A 52 4.51 6.47 6.31
N ILE A 53 3.71 5.43 6.12
CA ILE A 53 4.22 4.05 5.98
C ILE A 53 5.13 3.91 4.75
N MET A 54 4.75 4.52 3.62
CA MET A 54 5.57 4.47 2.41
C MET A 54 6.83 5.31 2.52
N ALA A 55 6.77 6.49 3.13
CA ALA A 55 7.95 7.30 3.40
C ALA A 55 8.92 6.54 4.33
N GLN A 56 8.44 5.99 5.44
CA GLN A 56 9.28 5.20 6.34
C GLN A 56 9.86 3.95 5.68
N LYS A 57 9.11 3.32 4.76
CA LYS A 57 9.62 2.22 3.96
C LYS A 57 10.74 2.69 3.02
N ALA A 58 10.54 3.77 2.28
CA ALA A 58 11.57 4.34 1.40
C ALA A 58 12.83 4.71 2.19
N ALA A 59 12.68 5.34 3.35
CA ALA A 59 13.78 5.65 4.26
C ALA A 59 14.50 4.38 4.75
N LEU A 60 13.77 3.33 5.12
CA LEU A 60 14.36 2.06 5.56
C LEU A 60 15.22 1.40 4.47
N PHE A 61 14.87 1.58 3.19
CA PHE A 61 15.64 1.06 2.05
C PHE A 61 16.63 2.09 1.48
N GLY A 62 16.76 3.28 2.06
CA GLY A 62 17.67 4.33 1.60
C GLY A 62 17.26 5.01 0.29
N ASP A 63 15.98 4.95 -0.08
CA ASP A 63 15.44 5.47 -1.34
C ASP A 63 14.90 6.91 -1.18
N GLU A 64 15.83 7.85 -0.99
CA GLU A 64 15.56 9.28 -0.75
C GLU A 64 14.70 9.96 -1.86
N PRO A 65 14.91 9.70 -3.17
CA PRO A 65 14.07 10.29 -4.21
C PRO A 65 12.61 9.82 -4.14
N ILE A 66 12.36 8.55 -3.79
CA ILE A 66 11.00 8.03 -3.60
C ILE A 66 10.38 8.58 -2.32
N TRP A 67 11.16 8.71 -1.25
CA TRP A 67 10.72 9.36 -0.03
C TRP A 67 10.18 10.77 -0.31
N GLN A 68 10.94 11.59 -1.05
CA GLN A 68 10.52 12.96 -1.42
C GLN A 68 9.24 12.95 -2.27
N GLN A 69 9.14 12.06 -3.26
CA GLN A 69 7.93 11.92 -4.08
C GLN A 69 6.69 11.56 -3.25
N ILE A 70 6.86 10.73 -2.20
CA ILE A 70 5.78 10.37 -1.29
C ILE A 70 5.39 11.57 -0.42
N MET A 71 6.34 12.40 -0.01
CA MET A 71 6.04 13.60 0.79
C MET A 71 5.37 14.72 -0.02
N GLU A 72 5.63 14.80 -1.32
CA GLU A 72 5.09 15.82 -2.21
C GLU A 72 3.70 15.48 -2.80
N THR A 73 3.28 14.21 -2.75
CA THR A 73 1.98 13.80 -3.31
C THR A 73 0.86 13.93 -2.31
N GLU A 74 -0.28 14.47 -2.75
CA GLU A 74 -1.52 14.51 -1.96
C GLU A 74 -2.37 13.25 -2.15
N GLU A 75 -2.07 12.46 -3.19
CA GLU A 75 -2.82 11.27 -3.58
C GLU A 75 -2.11 10.02 -3.05
N PRO A 76 -2.67 9.33 -2.03
CA PRO A 76 -2.02 8.16 -1.43
C PRO A 76 -1.81 6.99 -2.42
N GLY A 77 -2.46 7.05 -3.60
CA GLY A 77 -2.44 6.02 -4.67
C GLY A 77 -1.16 5.91 -5.48
N HIS A 78 -0.23 6.85 -5.35
CA HIS A 78 0.98 6.87 -6.17
C HIS A 78 2.13 5.96 -5.68
N ALA A 79 1.90 5.15 -4.64
CA ALA A 79 2.85 4.12 -4.21
C ALA A 79 2.96 2.98 -5.27
N LYS A 80 4.02 3.04 -6.07
CA LYS A 80 4.34 2.26 -7.28
C LYS A 80 4.07 0.74 -7.20
N ALA A 81 3.69 0.17 -8.35
CA ALA A 81 3.63 -1.27 -8.57
C ALA A 81 5.01 -1.93 -8.37
N LEU A 82 5.03 -3.09 -7.71
CA LEU A 82 6.23 -3.91 -7.54
C LEU A 82 6.45 -4.77 -8.79
N VAL A 83 7.68 -4.78 -9.32
CA VAL A 83 8.05 -5.53 -10.52
C VAL A 83 9.37 -6.25 -10.33
N GLU A 84 9.47 -7.50 -10.78
CA GLU A 84 10.73 -8.25 -10.84
C GLU A 84 11.31 -8.18 -12.26
N ALA A 85 12.39 -7.42 -12.43
CA ALA A 85 13.00 -7.13 -13.73
C ALA A 85 14.06 -8.15 -14.18
N SER A 86 13.66 -9.44 -14.19
CA SER A 86 14.48 -10.54 -14.72
C SER A 86 14.21 -10.77 -16.22
N PRO A 87 15.24 -10.79 -17.09
CA PRO A 87 15.09 -11.10 -18.52
C PRO A 87 14.70 -12.56 -18.80
N HIS A 88 15.02 -13.45 -17.86
CA HIS A 88 14.91 -14.89 -18.03
C HIS A 88 13.63 -15.45 -17.41
N ASP A 89 13.08 -14.75 -16.41
CA ASP A 89 11.82 -15.12 -15.79
C ASP A 89 10.67 -14.34 -16.41
N ARG A 90 9.83 -15.05 -17.18
CA ARG A 90 8.65 -14.50 -17.84
C ARG A 90 7.35 -14.83 -17.11
N ILE A 91 7.40 -15.61 -16.04
CA ILE A 91 6.21 -16.04 -15.29
C ILE A 91 6.10 -15.19 -14.03
N TRP A 92 7.16 -15.16 -13.23
CA TRP A 92 7.19 -14.42 -11.96
C TRP A 92 7.66 -12.98 -12.14
N GLY A 93 8.53 -12.74 -13.11
CA GLY A 93 9.01 -11.41 -13.51
C GLY A 93 8.47 -10.89 -14.84
N ILE A 94 8.90 -9.69 -15.23
CA ILE A 94 8.44 -9.00 -16.45
C ILE A 94 9.12 -9.51 -17.74
N GLY A 95 10.03 -10.48 -17.66
CA GLY A 95 10.73 -11.03 -18.82
C GLY A 95 11.70 -10.05 -19.49
N MET A 96 12.17 -9.03 -18.77
CA MET A 96 13.01 -7.95 -19.27
C MET A 96 14.01 -7.51 -18.21
N ALA A 97 15.21 -7.08 -18.63
CA ALA A 97 16.18 -6.46 -17.73
C ALA A 97 15.66 -5.10 -17.26
N ALA A 98 15.99 -4.71 -16.03
CA ALA A 98 15.72 -3.35 -15.55
C ALA A 98 16.36 -2.26 -16.44
N SER A 99 17.47 -2.58 -17.11
CA SER A 99 18.16 -1.68 -18.03
C SER A 99 17.48 -1.54 -19.40
N ASP A 100 16.51 -2.40 -19.72
CA ASP A 100 15.73 -2.30 -20.95
C ASP A 100 14.70 -1.15 -20.80
N PRO A 101 14.74 -0.09 -21.63
CA PRO A 101 13.83 1.05 -21.50
C PRO A 101 12.34 0.66 -21.60
N ALA A 102 12.02 -0.44 -22.29
CA ALA A 102 10.65 -0.91 -22.39
C ALA A 102 10.14 -1.59 -21.09
N SER A 103 11.02 -1.88 -20.12
CA SER A 103 10.64 -2.40 -18.79
C SER A 103 9.79 -1.42 -17.97
N LEU A 104 9.80 -0.13 -18.31
CA LEU A 104 8.98 0.90 -17.65
C LEU A 104 7.53 0.93 -18.15
N SER A 105 7.21 0.18 -19.21
CA SER A 105 5.92 0.19 -19.88
C SER A 105 5.25 -1.17 -19.75
N PRO A 106 4.25 -1.35 -18.86
CA PRO A 106 3.63 -2.65 -18.60
C PRO A 106 3.06 -3.38 -19.81
N HIS A 107 2.58 -2.63 -20.80
CA HIS A 107 2.06 -3.18 -22.06
C HIS A 107 3.15 -3.71 -23.00
N LEU A 108 4.43 -3.45 -22.71
CA LEU A 108 5.58 -3.94 -23.46
C LEU A 108 6.31 -5.09 -22.74
N TRP A 109 5.85 -5.47 -21.55
CA TRP A 109 6.45 -6.57 -20.80
C TRP A 109 6.32 -7.88 -21.56
N ARG A 110 7.34 -8.71 -21.42
CA ARG A 110 7.42 -10.04 -22.05
C ARG A 110 7.14 -11.15 -21.05
N GLY A 111 6.77 -10.79 -19.83
CA GLY A 111 6.47 -11.68 -18.74
C GLY A 111 5.37 -11.13 -17.86
N ASP A 112 4.77 -12.03 -17.09
CA ASP A 112 3.47 -11.83 -16.46
C ASP A 112 3.56 -11.14 -15.09
N ASN A 113 4.76 -10.94 -14.54
CA ASN A 113 4.98 -10.30 -13.24
C ASN A 113 4.11 -10.88 -12.10
N LEU A 114 3.86 -12.19 -12.11
CA LEU A 114 2.97 -12.82 -11.13
C LEU A 114 3.47 -12.61 -9.70
N LEU A 115 4.79 -12.49 -9.47
CA LEU A 115 5.33 -12.21 -8.14
C LEU A 115 4.94 -10.82 -7.67
N GLY A 116 5.08 -9.80 -8.53
CA GLY A 116 4.65 -8.44 -8.23
C GLY A 116 3.16 -8.37 -7.92
N PHE A 117 2.33 -9.09 -8.68
CA PHE A 117 0.89 -9.18 -8.42
C PHE A 117 0.57 -9.91 -7.13
N VAL A 118 1.18 -11.07 -6.87
CA VAL A 118 0.98 -11.83 -5.62
C VAL A 118 1.47 -11.03 -4.43
N LEU A 119 2.58 -10.30 -4.50
CA LEU A 119 3.04 -9.45 -3.40
C LEU A 119 2.08 -8.29 -3.14
N MET A 120 1.52 -7.71 -4.19
CA MET A 120 0.49 -6.67 -4.07
C MET A 120 -0.83 -7.24 -3.53
N GLU A 121 -1.19 -8.46 -3.92
CA GLU A 121 -2.36 -9.20 -3.44
C GLU A 121 -2.19 -9.64 -1.98
N VAL A 122 -1.05 -10.22 -1.60
CA VAL A 122 -0.68 -10.55 -0.21
C VAL A 122 -0.64 -9.29 0.63
N ARG A 123 -0.07 -8.19 0.12
CA ARG A 123 -0.16 -6.88 0.80
C ARG A 123 -1.62 -6.45 0.97
N ALA A 124 -2.48 -6.66 -0.02
CA ALA A 124 -3.91 -6.38 0.08
C ALA A 124 -4.64 -7.33 1.06
N LEU A 125 -4.27 -8.60 1.12
CA LEU A 125 -4.83 -9.61 2.03
C LEU A 125 -4.42 -9.35 3.48
N LEU A 126 -3.15 -9.05 3.72
CA LEU A 126 -2.65 -8.65 5.05
C LEU A 126 -3.28 -7.33 5.52
N ARG A 127 -3.65 -6.44 4.59
CA ARG A 127 -4.43 -5.23 4.88
C ARG A 127 -5.92 -5.51 5.13
N ASN A 128 -6.48 -6.57 4.56
CA ASN A 128 -7.88 -6.96 4.70
C ASN A 128 -8.12 -8.01 5.81
N GLY A 129 -7.06 -8.48 6.50
CA GLY A 129 -7.11 -9.52 7.52
C GLY A 129 -7.24 -10.91 6.89
N GLY A 130 -6.10 -11.60 6.70
CA GLY A 130 -6.08 -12.96 6.18
C GLY A 130 -6.54 -13.98 7.21
N ASP A 131 -7.57 -14.76 6.86
CA ASP A 131 -7.71 -16.13 7.33
C ASP A 131 -7.03 -17.04 6.28
N LEU A 132 -5.89 -17.61 6.67
CA LEU A 132 -5.44 -18.97 6.31
C LEU A 132 -5.20 -19.72 7.62
#